data_AF-A0A3B9A6C9-F1
#
_entry.id   AF-A0A3B9A6C9-F1
#
_cell.length_a   1.000
_cell.length_b   1.000
_cell.length_c   1.000
_cell.angle_alpha   90.00
_cell.angle_beta   90.00
_cell.angle_gamma   90.00
#
_symmetry.space_group_name_H-M   'P 1'
#
loop_
_entity.id
_entity.type
_entity.pdbx_description
1 polymer ?
#
loop_
_entity_poly.entity_id
_entity_poly.type
_entity_poly.pdbx_seq_one_letter_code
_entity_poly.pdbx_strand_id
1 'polypeptide(L)'
;MDFPILSDFHNIIDIRFLPFTCRGSRLTIAAEENGISLRLTDRLRSQDISSQIGQNLPAMIEEINFLDGDGNRLEYHIETYPHCLIFDTKIGKYYLTFEDGENIVISPPEKACGLSGIINLSEMVTDRRGGVAVAQGEDRTRLVYSTNRKILSHSIE
;
A
#
# COMPACT_ATOMS: atom_id res chain seq x y z
N MET A 1 18.48 -0.28 9.93
CA MET A 1 18.20 1.05 10.49
C MET A 1 17.70 0.78 11.89
N ASP A 2 18.41 1.24 12.92
CA ASP A 2 18.02 1.00 14.31
C ASP A 2 17.27 2.23 14.83
N PHE A 3 16.20 2.00 15.59
CA PHE A 3 15.33 3.06 16.14
C PHE A 3 15.32 3.05 17.68
N PRO A 4 16.41 3.44 18.36
CA PRO A 4 16.55 3.24 19.80
C PRO A 4 15.48 3.95 20.64
N ILE A 5 15.00 5.11 20.19
CA ILE A 5 13.97 5.89 20.90
C ILE A 5 12.58 5.23 20.77
N LEU A 6 12.40 4.38 19.76
CA LEU A 6 11.11 3.76 19.43
C LEU A 6 11.11 2.24 19.62
N SER A 7 12.17 1.68 20.22
CA SER A 7 12.27 0.25 20.51
C SER A 7 11.12 -0.25 21.36
N ASP A 8 10.66 0.58 22.29
CA ASP A 8 9.55 0.24 23.20
C ASP A 8 8.21 0.10 22.47
N PHE A 9 8.11 0.62 21.24
CA PHE A 9 6.92 0.52 20.40
C PHE A 9 7.05 -0.49 19.25
N HIS A 10 8.15 -1.25 19.23
CA HIS A 10 8.37 -2.31 18.26
C HIS A 10 7.34 -3.43 18.42
N ASN A 11 6.68 -3.81 17.33
CA ASN A 11 5.73 -4.91 17.24
C ASN A 11 4.54 -4.82 18.20
N ILE A 12 4.18 -3.62 18.67
CA ILE A 12 2.96 -3.41 19.46
C ILE A 12 1.71 -3.46 18.57
N ILE A 13 1.82 -2.96 17.34
CA ILE A 13 0.69 -2.91 16.41
C ILE A 13 0.68 -4.19 15.58
N ASP A 14 -0.41 -4.94 15.66
CA ASP A 14 -0.67 -6.04 14.73
C ASP A 14 -1.63 -5.56 13.64
N ILE A 15 -1.10 -5.34 12.44
CA ILE A 15 -1.85 -4.76 11.32
C ILE A 15 -2.88 -5.69 10.68
N ARG A 16 -2.97 -6.93 11.17
CA ARG A 16 -4.08 -7.85 10.86
C ARG A 16 -5.36 -7.49 11.61
N PHE A 17 -5.22 -6.84 12.77
CA PHE A 17 -6.34 -6.47 13.64
C PHE A 17 -6.53 -4.95 13.73
N LEU A 18 -5.44 -4.17 13.66
CA LEU A 18 -5.46 -2.72 13.75
C LEU A 18 -4.74 -2.12 12.52
N PRO A 19 -5.47 -1.57 11.54
CA PRO A 19 -4.85 -1.00 10.35
C PRO A 19 -3.82 0.08 10.69
N PHE A 20 -2.67 0.03 10.03
CA PHE A 20 -1.63 1.04 10.14
C PHE A 20 -2.02 2.29 9.36
N THR A 21 -1.88 3.45 9.99
CA THR A 21 -2.20 4.75 9.39
C THR A 21 -1.37 5.85 10.07
N CYS A 22 -1.38 7.05 9.52
CA CYS A 22 -0.75 8.23 10.13
C CYS A 22 -1.80 9.30 10.46
N ARG A 23 -1.44 10.21 11.37
CA ARG A 23 -2.35 11.29 11.78
C ARG A 23 -2.71 12.16 10.57
N GLY A 24 -4.01 12.34 10.34
CA GLY A 24 -4.53 13.17 9.25
C GLY A 24 -4.58 12.44 7.91
N SER A 25 -4.15 11.17 7.85
CA SER A 25 -4.30 10.34 6.67
C SER A 25 -5.71 9.79 6.56
N ARG A 26 -6.17 9.68 5.32
CA ARG A 26 -7.37 8.91 4.96
C ARG A 26 -7.03 7.51 4.46
N LEU A 27 -5.75 7.16 4.44
CA LEU A 27 -5.26 5.88 3.98
C LEU A 27 -4.98 4.97 5.17
N THR A 28 -5.41 3.72 5.07
CA THR A 28 -5.09 2.66 6.01
C THR A 28 -4.46 1.48 5.30
N ILE A 29 -3.54 0.83 5.99
CA ILE A 29 -2.81 -0.34 5.51
C ILE A 29 -3.11 -1.50 6.45
N ALA A 30 -3.60 -2.60 5.90
CA ALA A 30 -3.90 -3.81 6.68
C ALA A 30 -3.19 -5.01 6.08
N ALA A 31 -2.76 -5.95 6.93
CA ALA A 31 -2.34 -7.26 6.46
C ALA A 31 -3.56 -8.16 6.35
N GLU A 32 -3.74 -8.74 5.17
CA GLU A 32 -4.78 -9.68 4.83
C GLU A 32 -4.16 -11.07 4.58
N GLU A 33 -4.98 -12.10 4.36
CA GLU A 33 -4.50 -13.45 4.06
C GLU A 33 -3.61 -13.51 2.81
N ASN A 34 -3.97 -12.76 1.76
CA ASN A 34 -3.30 -12.79 0.46
C ASN A 34 -2.30 -11.67 0.21
N GLY A 35 -1.96 -10.86 1.22
CA GLY A 35 -1.00 -9.77 1.08
C GLY A 35 -1.40 -8.56 1.90
N ILE A 36 -1.03 -7.37 1.44
CA ILE A 36 -1.33 -6.11 2.11
C ILE A 36 -2.46 -5.41 1.35
N SER A 37 -3.41 -4.81 2.06
CA SER A 37 -4.44 -3.96 1.46
C SER A 37 -4.19 -2.49 1.76
N LEU A 38 -4.45 -1.62 0.78
CA LEU A 38 -4.47 -0.17 0.92
C LEU A 38 -5.92 0.32 0.79
N ARG A 39 -6.46 0.91 1.86
CA ARG A 39 -7.87 1.31 1.97
C ARG A 39 -7.98 2.81 2.17
N LEU A 40 -9.12 3.37 1.72
CA LEU A 40 -9.54 4.73 2.06
C LEU A 40 -10.55 4.67 3.20
N THR A 41 -10.24 5.32 4.32
CA THR A 41 -11.01 5.25 5.58
C THR A 41 -12.14 6.28 5.65
N ASP A 42 -12.10 7.33 4.84
CA ASP A 42 -13.02 8.46 4.99
C ASP A 42 -13.81 8.72 3.69
N ARG A 43 -15.12 8.50 3.77
CA ARG A 43 -16.08 8.90 2.74
C ARG A 43 -17.25 9.60 3.41
N LEU A 44 -17.05 10.88 3.76
CA LEU A 44 -18.07 11.89 3.46
C LEU A 44 -18.18 12.01 1.93
N ARG A 45 -18.62 10.93 1.28
CA ARG A 45 -19.33 11.05 0.02
C ARG A 45 -20.61 11.80 0.36
N SER A 46 -21.04 12.69 -0.52
CA SER A 46 -22.37 13.30 -0.51
C SER A 46 -23.38 12.26 0.02
N GLN A 47 -24.19 12.63 1.01
CA GLN A 47 -25.03 11.73 1.83
C GLN A 47 -25.86 10.70 1.01
N ASP A 48 -26.05 10.96 -0.28
CA ASP A 48 -26.73 10.09 -1.24
C ASP A 48 -25.94 8.82 -1.64
N ILE A 49 -24.60 8.84 -1.72
CA ILE A 49 -23.82 7.68 -2.18
C ILE A 49 -23.59 6.66 -1.05
N SER A 50 -23.39 7.15 0.19
CA SER A 50 -23.28 6.31 1.39
C SER A 50 -24.53 5.49 1.68
N SER A 51 -25.67 5.91 1.13
CA SER A 51 -26.97 5.23 1.28
C SER A 51 -27.19 4.14 0.22
N GLN A 52 -26.51 4.21 -0.93
CA GLN A 52 -26.68 3.26 -2.06
C GLN A 52 -25.55 2.23 -2.17
N ILE A 53 -24.36 2.56 -1.68
CA ILE A 53 -23.18 1.70 -1.76
C ILE A 53 -22.81 1.36 -0.33
N GLY A 54 -23.27 0.19 0.11
CA GLY A 54 -23.13 -0.29 1.49
C GLY A 54 -21.71 -0.20 2.04
N GLN A 55 -21.62 -0.30 3.36
CA GLN A 55 -20.46 -0.20 4.27
C GLN A 55 -19.21 -1.05 3.91
N ASN A 56 -19.14 -1.70 2.75
CA ASN A 56 -18.05 -2.58 2.30
C ASN A 56 -17.53 -2.13 0.93
N LEU A 57 -16.90 -0.97 0.86
CA LEU A 57 -16.11 -0.64 -0.32
C LEU A 57 -14.84 -1.52 -0.34
N PRO A 58 -14.49 -2.11 -1.50
CA PRO A 58 -13.26 -2.88 -1.61
C PRO A 58 -12.06 -1.98 -1.30
N ALA A 59 -10.92 -2.58 -0.93
CA ALA A 59 -9.72 -1.79 -0.74
C ALA A 59 -9.33 -1.14 -2.08
N MET A 60 -8.72 0.05 -2.04
CA MET A 60 -8.26 0.75 -3.25
C MET A 60 -7.22 -0.10 -3.98
N ILE A 61 -6.36 -0.78 -3.22
CA ILE A 61 -5.46 -1.82 -3.71
C ILE A 61 -5.57 -3.03 -2.79
N GLU A 62 -5.79 -4.20 -3.35
CA GLU A 62 -5.85 -5.50 -2.65
C GLU A 62 -4.63 -6.35 -3.01
N GLU A 63 -4.33 -7.33 -2.16
CA GLU A 63 -3.31 -8.35 -2.42
C GLU A 63 -1.94 -7.79 -2.83
N ILE A 64 -1.51 -6.68 -2.19
CA ILE A 64 -0.17 -6.14 -2.44
C ILE A 64 0.86 -7.17 -1.97
N ASN A 65 1.70 -7.61 -2.89
CA ASN A 65 2.71 -8.64 -2.68
C ASN A 65 4.08 -8.17 -3.15
N PHE A 66 5.12 -8.50 -2.39
CA PHE A 66 6.51 -8.25 -2.79
C PHE A 66 7.00 -9.33 -3.73
N LEU A 67 7.70 -8.93 -4.79
CA LEU A 67 8.25 -9.83 -5.80
C LEU A 67 9.77 -9.74 -5.85
N ASP A 68 10.44 -10.85 -6.15
CA ASP A 68 11.85 -10.83 -6.55
C ASP A 68 12.05 -10.35 -8.00
N GLY A 69 13.31 -10.24 -8.43
CA GLY A 69 13.66 -9.77 -9.78
C GLY A 69 13.15 -10.65 -10.92
N ASP A 70 12.78 -11.89 -10.61
CA ASP A 70 12.23 -12.85 -11.58
C ASP A 70 10.69 -12.86 -11.55
N GLY A 71 10.05 -12.03 -10.71
CA GLY A 71 8.60 -11.92 -10.57
C GLY A 71 7.97 -12.91 -9.60
N ASN A 72 8.76 -13.68 -8.82
CA ASN A 72 8.20 -14.62 -7.85
C ASN A 72 7.80 -13.92 -6.56
N ARG A 73 6.67 -14.32 -5.98
CA ARG A 73 6.18 -13.82 -4.69
C ARG A 73 7.17 -14.12 -3.56
N LEU A 74 7.38 -13.13 -2.71
CA LEU A 74 8.22 -13.20 -1.52
C LEU A 74 7.37 -13.41 -0.28
N GLU A 75 7.72 -14.41 0.51
CA GLU A 75 7.31 -14.48 1.91
C GLU A 75 8.02 -13.38 2.71
N TYR A 76 7.34 -12.90 3.75
CA TYR A 76 7.87 -11.86 4.61
C TYR A 76 7.45 -12.02 6.06
N HIS A 77 8.28 -11.48 6.95
CA HIS A 77 7.90 -11.16 8.31
C HIS A 77 7.68 -9.65 8.44
N ILE A 78 6.61 -9.23 9.12
CA ILE A 78 6.32 -7.82 9.33
C ILE A 78 6.82 -7.43 10.72
N GLU A 79 7.66 -6.40 10.77
CA GLU A 79 7.90 -5.64 11.99
C GLU A 79 7.14 -4.31 11.93
N THR A 80 6.57 -3.89 13.05
CA THR A 80 5.77 -2.66 13.12
C THR A 80 6.40 -1.66 14.10
N TYR A 81 6.42 -0.40 13.70
CA TYR A 81 6.73 0.74 14.53
C TYR A 81 5.66 1.81 14.32
N PRO A 82 5.47 2.76 15.25
CA PRO A 82 4.48 3.83 15.07
C PRO A 82 4.66 4.68 13.82
N HIS A 83 5.87 4.71 13.26
CA HIS A 83 6.23 5.53 12.11
C HIS A 83 6.48 4.73 10.83
N CYS A 84 6.68 3.41 10.89
CA CYS A 84 6.96 2.61 9.71
C CYS A 84 6.58 1.12 9.89
N LEU A 85 6.36 0.47 8.76
CA LEU A 85 6.30 -0.98 8.65
C LEU A 85 7.56 -1.47 7.97
N ILE A 86 8.12 -2.57 8.45
CA ILE A 86 9.29 -3.21 7.86
C ILE A 86 8.90 -4.62 7.45
N PHE A 87 9.05 -4.93 6.17
CA PHE A 87 8.80 -6.25 5.62
C PHE A 87 10.14 -6.92 5.35
N ASP A 88 10.52 -7.87 6.20
CA ASP A 88 11.75 -8.64 6.04
C ASP A 88 11.52 -9.82 5.12
N THR A 89 12.28 -9.88 4.02
CA THR A 89 12.16 -10.90 2.97
C THR A 89 13.51 -11.57 2.72
N LYS A 90 13.53 -12.70 2.01
CA LYS A 90 14.78 -13.37 1.60
C LYS A 90 15.74 -12.48 0.78
N ILE A 91 15.24 -11.41 0.15
CA ILE A 91 16.07 -10.49 -0.66
C ILE A 91 16.42 -9.17 0.05
N GLY A 92 15.94 -8.99 1.28
CA GLY A 92 16.18 -7.80 2.10
C GLY A 92 14.88 -7.15 2.58
N LYS A 93 15.05 -6.05 3.31
CA LYS A 93 13.94 -5.35 3.96
C LYS A 93 13.30 -4.31 3.04
N TYR A 94 11.98 -4.29 2.99
CA TYR A 94 11.19 -3.17 2.47
C TYR A 94 10.74 -2.32 3.65
N TYR A 95 10.81 -1.01 3.49
CA TYR A 95 10.29 -0.06 4.48
C TYR A 95 9.10 0.65 3.89
N LEU A 96 8.00 0.69 4.62
CA LEU A 96 6.81 1.42 4.25
C LEU A 96 6.57 2.50 5.31
N THR A 97 6.40 3.74 4.87
CA THR A 97 6.05 4.87 5.74
C THR A 97 5.06 5.79 5.04
N PHE A 98 4.31 6.56 5.82
CA PHE A 98 3.62 7.73 5.32
C PHE A 98 4.62 8.88 5.17
N GLU A 99 4.61 9.53 4.01
CA GLU A 99 5.30 10.82 3.81
C GLU A 99 4.42 11.97 4.30
N ASP A 100 3.12 11.87 4.03
CA ASP A 100 2.07 12.76 4.53
C ASP A 100 0.72 12.01 4.63
N GLY A 101 -0.40 12.74 4.71
CA GLY A 101 -1.74 12.16 4.83
C GLY A 101 -2.29 11.47 3.58
N GLU A 102 -1.64 11.61 2.42
CA GLU A 102 -2.10 11.09 1.13
C GLU A 102 -1.02 10.28 0.40
N ASN A 103 0.23 10.36 0.84
CA ASN A 103 1.38 9.72 0.20
C ASN A 103 2.02 8.63 1.09
N ILE A 104 2.22 7.46 0.49
CA ILE A 104 2.95 6.33 1.07
C ILE A 104 4.24 6.14 0.27
N VAL A 105 5.35 6.01 0.98
CA VAL A 105 6.64 5.70 0.42
C VAL A 105 6.99 4.26 0.76
N ILE A 106 7.34 3.49 -0.26
CA ILE A 106 7.92 2.14 -0.13
C ILE A 106 9.38 2.23 -0.56
N SER A 107 10.30 1.99 0.38
CA SER A 107 11.72 1.88 0.11
C SER A 107 12.09 0.40 -0.05
N PRO A 108 12.35 -0.07 -1.29
CA PRO A 108 12.75 -1.47 -1.54
C PRO A 108 14.22 -1.77 -1.16
N PRO A 109 14.58 -3.06 -0.99
CA PRO A 109 15.98 -3.49 -0.79
C PRO A 109 16.83 -3.24 -2.05
N GLU A 110 18.15 -3.26 -1.97
CA GLU A 110 19.03 -2.97 -3.14
C GLU A 110 18.86 -3.95 -4.31
N LYS A 111 18.44 -5.18 -4.03
CA LYS A 111 18.24 -6.23 -5.05
C LYS A 111 17.09 -5.87 -6.00
N ALA A 112 17.09 -6.50 -7.18
CA ALA A 112 15.97 -6.42 -8.12
C ALA A 112 14.70 -6.98 -7.48
N CYS A 113 13.61 -6.26 -7.61
CA CYS A 113 12.36 -6.54 -6.93
C CYS A 113 11.17 -5.82 -7.57
N GLY A 114 9.95 -6.24 -7.20
CA GLY A 114 8.71 -5.62 -7.65
C GLY A 114 7.60 -5.64 -6.61
N LEU A 115 6.45 -5.12 -7.02
CA LEU A 115 5.18 -5.18 -6.33
C LEU A 115 4.12 -5.68 -7.32
N SER A 116 3.20 -6.54 -6.87
CA SER A 116 1.94 -6.82 -7.56
C SER A 116 0.78 -6.51 -6.63
N GLY A 117 -0.42 -6.35 -7.19
CA GLY A 117 -1.66 -6.13 -6.44
C GLY A 117 -2.84 -5.91 -7.38
N ILE A 118 -4.05 -5.95 -6.83
CA ILE A 118 -5.30 -5.74 -7.56
C ILE A 118 -5.77 -4.32 -7.28
N ILE A 119 -5.85 -3.48 -8.30
CA ILE A 119 -6.30 -2.09 -8.15
C ILE A 119 -7.80 -2.02 -8.47
N ASN A 120 -8.61 -1.63 -7.48
CA ASN A 120 -10.06 -1.52 -7.62
C ASN A 120 -10.48 -0.12 -8.12
N LEU A 121 -9.90 0.30 -9.24
CA LEU A 121 -10.20 1.55 -9.94
C LEU A 121 -10.33 1.26 -11.45
N SER A 122 -11.16 2.04 -12.14
CA SER A 122 -11.65 1.68 -13.48
C SER A 122 -10.64 1.97 -14.59
N GLU A 123 -10.10 3.19 -14.62
CA GLU A 123 -9.26 3.65 -15.74
C GLU A 123 -7.81 3.67 -15.31
N MET A 124 -6.98 2.77 -15.86
CA MET A 124 -5.57 2.67 -15.53
C MET A 124 -4.68 2.97 -16.73
N VAL A 125 -3.72 3.88 -16.54
CA VAL A 125 -2.74 4.29 -17.54
C VAL A 125 -1.35 4.20 -16.94
N THR A 126 -0.44 3.53 -17.63
CA THR A 126 0.97 3.45 -17.24
C THR A 126 1.83 4.46 -17.98
N ASP A 127 2.96 4.80 -17.38
CA ASP A 127 4.05 5.49 -18.03
C ASP A 127 5.39 4.79 -17.72
N ARG A 128 6.49 5.41 -18.16
CA ARG A 128 7.86 4.87 -17.98
C ARG A 128 8.36 4.84 -16.52
N ARG A 129 7.59 5.35 -15.56
CA ARG A 129 7.95 5.51 -14.14
C ARG A 129 6.90 4.99 -13.18
N GLY A 130 5.69 4.69 -13.63
CA GLY A 130 4.61 4.19 -12.80
C GLY A 130 3.29 4.34 -13.53
N GLY A 131 2.25 4.80 -12.85
CA GLY A 131 0.95 4.92 -13.48
C GLY A 131 -0.08 5.64 -12.63
N VAL A 132 -1.24 5.83 -13.25
CA VAL A 132 -2.39 6.50 -12.68
C VAL A 132 -3.59 5.58 -12.84
N ALA A 133 -4.37 5.43 -11.78
CA ALA A 133 -5.69 4.83 -11.84
C ALA A 133 -6.75 5.81 -11.34
N VAL A 134 -7.90 5.89 -12.01
CA VAL A 134 -8.98 6.83 -11.69
C VAL A 134 -10.31 6.08 -11.55
N ALA A 135 -11.08 6.44 -10.53
CA ALA A 135 -12.44 5.95 -10.38
C ALA A 135 -13.38 6.57 -11.44
N GLN A 136 -14.43 5.84 -11.82
CA GLN A 136 -15.49 6.35 -12.69
C GLN A 136 -16.70 6.86 -11.90
N GLY A 137 -17.51 7.72 -12.54
CA GLY A 137 -18.75 8.24 -11.99
C GLY A 137 -18.54 9.44 -11.05
N GLU A 138 -19.29 9.47 -9.94
CA GLU A 138 -19.20 10.54 -8.93
C GLU A 138 -17.98 10.42 -8.02
N ASP A 139 -17.30 9.27 -8.06
CA ASP A 139 -16.09 9.02 -7.30
C ASP A 139 -14.88 9.70 -7.99
N ARG A 140 -14.27 10.66 -7.30
CA ARG A 140 -13.09 11.39 -7.78
C ARG A 140 -11.78 10.80 -7.26
N THR A 141 -11.80 9.58 -6.74
CA THR A 141 -10.59 8.91 -6.23
C THR A 141 -9.58 8.72 -7.36
N ARG A 142 -8.33 9.10 -7.08
CA ARG A 142 -7.19 8.92 -7.98
C ARG A 142 -6.05 8.25 -7.22
N LEU A 143 -5.55 7.16 -7.77
CA LEU A 143 -4.31 6.53 -7.35
C LEU A 143 -3.20 6.94 -8.32
N VAL A 144 -2.08 7.40 -7.77
CA VAL A 144 -0.87 7.65 -8.53
C VAL A 144 0.26 6.89 -7.86
N TYR A 145 1.02 6.12 -8.63
CA TYR A 145 2.23 5.46 -8.14
C TYR A 145 3.38 5.77 -9.08
N SER A 146 4.57 5.89 -8.51
CA SER A 146 5.79 6.11 -9.28
C SER A 146 7.00 5.52 -8.57
N THR A 147 8.05 5.25 -9.33
CA THR A 147 9.34 4.80 -8.81
C THR A 147 10.49 5.57 -9.43
N ASN A 148 11.54 5.76 -8.65
CA ASN A 148 12.82 6.30 -9.12
C ASN A 148 13.77 5.19 -9.58
N ARG A 149 13.42 3.91 -9.40
CA ARG A 149 14.21 2.78 -9.88
C ARG A 149 13.93 2.49 -11.35
N LYS A 150 14.89 1.84 -12.00
CA LYS A 150 14.71 1.32 -13.36
C LYS A 150 13.63 0.23 -13.33
N ILE A 151 12.54 0.47 -14.07
CA ILE A 151 11.49 -0.53 -14.28
C ILE A 151 12.02 -1.63 -15.20
N LEU A 152 11.89 -2.89 -14.77
CA LEU A 152 12.26 -4.08 -15.56
C LEU A 152 11.05 -4.63 -16.33
N SER A 153 9.89 -4.65 -15.68
CA SER A 153 8.60 -5.05 -16.23
C SER A 153 7.50 -4.20 -15.61
N HIS A 154 6.47 -3.90 -16.39
CA HIS A 154 5.27 -3.22 -15.93
C HIS A 154 4.08 -3.62 -16.80
N SER A 155 3.19 -4.42 -16.22
CA SER A 155 1.98 -4.91 -16.87
C SER A 155 0.73 -4.51 -16.09
N ILE A 156 -0.38 -4.37 -16.82
CA ILE A 156 -1.74 -4.30 -16.29
C ILE A 156 -2.51 -5.36 -17.07
N GLU A 157 -3.33 -6.13 -16.36
CA GLU A 157 -4.22 -7.15 -16.90
C GLU A 157 -5.68 -6.75 -16.69
#